data_AF-A0AA38M156-F1
#
_entry.id   AF-A0AA38M156-F1
#
_cell.length_a   1.000
_cell.length_b   1.000
_cell.length_c   1.000
_cell.angle_alpha   90.00
_cell.angle_beta   90.00
_cell.angle_gamma   90.00
#
_symmetry.space_group_name_H-M   'P 1'
#
loop_
_entity.id
_entity.type
_entity.pdbx_description
1 polymer ?
#
loop_
_entity_poly.entity_id
_entity_poly.type
_entity_poly.pdbx_seq_one_letter_code
_entity_poly.pdbx_strand_id
1 'polypeptide(L)'
;MNEANLETESERAAVFVTVITYLDGDTMEQFRGELKGSIATSLRGENGFGYAPIFIPEGTNETQAELSDGDRRSESHRGRAMQKLIT
;
A
#
# COMPACT_ATOMS: atom_id res chain seq x y z
N MET A 1 15.74 -11.32 15.14
CA MET A 1 14.63 -10.55 14.55
C MET A 1 14.61 -9.21 15.26
N ASN A 2 14.69 -8.09 14.54
CA ASN A 2 14.40 -6.78 15.14
C ASN A 2 12.88 -6.67 15.26
N GLU A 3 12.38 -6.39 16.46
CA GLU A 3 10.97 -6.09 16.66
C GLU A 3 10.67 -4.68 16.17
N ALA A 4 9.50 -4.46 15.57
CA ALA A 4 9.07 -3.14 15.16
C ALA A 4 8.67 -2.34 16.42
N ASN A 5 9.42 -1.29 16.75
CA ASN A 5 8.97 -0.29 17.72
C ASN A 5 7.92 0.61 17.04
N LEU A 6 6.79 0.85 17.68
CA LEU A 6 5.65 1.57 17.09
C LEU A 6 5.21 2.76 17.98
N GLU A 7 6.07 3.18 18.91
CA GLU A 7 5.77 4.19 19.94
C GLU A 7 5.68 5.61 19.38
N THR A 8 6.51 5.97 18.40
CA THR A 8 6.55 7.32 17.83
C THR A 8 6.06 7.35 16.38
N GLU A 9 5.51 8.49 15.92
CA GLU A 9 5.03 8.66 14.54
C GLU A 9 6.09 8.29 13.50
N SER A 10 7.35 8.67 13.72
CA SER A 10 8.48 8.31 12.85
C SER A 10 8.71 6.80 12.73
N GLU A 11 8.45 6.06 13.81
CA GLU A 11 8.58 4.60 13.82
C GLU A 11 7.35 3.90 13.25
N ARG A 12 6.23 4.62 13.07
CA ARG A 12 5.02 4.10 12.42
C ARG A 12 5.06 4.23 10.90
N ALA A 13 6.08 4.85 10.32
CA ALA A 13 6.22 4.97 8.87
C ALA A 13 6.22 3.58 8.21
N ALA A 14 5.39 3.41 7.18
CA ALA A 14 5.18 2.13 6.52
C ALA A 14 4.96 2.31 5.02
N VAL A 15 5.22 1.25 4.26
CA VAL A 15 5.02 1.24 2.80
C VAL A 15 4.32 -0.03 2.39
N PHE A 16 3.22 0.10 1.66
CA PHE A 16 2.65 -1.00 0.89
C PHE A 16 3.41 -1.13 -0.42
N VAL A 17 3.88 -2.34 -0.75
CA VAL A 17 4.64 -2.62 -1.97
C VAL A 17 3.93 -3.71 -2.77
N THR A 18 3.82 -3.52 -4.08
CA THR A 18 3.48 -4.58 -5.04
C THR A 18 4.60 -4.68 -6.05
N VAL A 19 5.00 -5.89 -6.39
CA VAL A 19 5.87 -6.18 -7.53
C VAL A 19 5.11 -7.13 -8.45
N ILE A 20 4.83 -6.68 -9.68
CA ILE A 20 4.27 -7.53 -10.73
C ILE A 20 5.45 -8.06 -11.54
N THR A 21 5.47 -9.37 -11.84
CA THR A 21 6.46 -9.95 -12.75
C THR A 21 5.74 -10.36 -14.04
N TYR A 22 6.19 -9.83 -15.17
CA TYR A 22 5.76 -10.24 -16.50
C TYR A 22 6.73 -11.27 -17.07
N LEU A 23 6.19 -12.34 -17.67
CA LEU A 23 6.95 -13.34 -18.40
C LEU A 23 6.21 -13.74 -19.67
N ASP A 24 6.88 -13.71 -20.82
CA ASP A 24 6.35 -14.17 -22.12
C ASP A 24 7.21 -15.26 -22.80
N GLY A 25 8.23 -15.75 -22.08
CA GLY A 25 9.17 -16.77 -22.56
C GLY A 25 10.52 -16.19 -22.97
N ASP A 26 10.55 -14.99 -23.53
CA ASP A 26 11.77 -14.29 -23.97
C ASP A 26 12.11 -13.10 -23.05
N THR A 27 11.08 -12.53 -22.43
CA THR A 27 11.16 -11.36 -21.55
C THR A 27 10.81 -11.76 -20.13
N MET A 28 11.59 -11.26 -19.17
CA MET A 28 11.23 -11.22 -17.76
C MET A 28 11.43 -9.79 -17.26
N GLU A 29 10.35 -9.15 -16.80
CA GLU A 29 10.41 -7.79 -16.27
C GLU A 29 9.59 -7.67 -14.98
N GLN A 30 10.05 -6.80 -14.07
CA GLN A 30 9.40 -6.54 -12.79
C GLN A 30 8.97 -5.08 -12.65
N PHE A 31 7.70 -4.90 -12.29
CA PHE A 31 7.07 -3.59 -12.12
C PHE A 31 6.71 -3.39 -10.65
N ARG A 32 7.46 -2.51 -9.96
CA ARG A 32 7.26 -2.20 -8.55
C ARG A 32 6.39 -0.96 -8.38
N GLY A 33 5.31 -1.08 -7.62
CA GLY A 33 4.46 0.03 -7.19
C GLY A 33 4.47 0.14 -5.67
N GLU A 34 4.46 1.38 -5.17
CA GLU A 34 4.54 1.68 -3.74
C GLU A 34 3.49 2.70 -3.34
N LEU A 35 2.99 2.53 -2.12
CA LEU A 35 2.16 3.50 -1.44
C LEU A 35 2.74 3.71 -0.05
N LYS A 36 3.25 4.91 0.21
CA LYS A 36 3.78 5.33 1.50
C LYS A 36 2.65 5.73 2.43
N GLY A 37 2.89 5.62 3.72
CA GLY A 37 1.93 5.94 4.76
C GLY A 37 2.49 5.71 6.16
N SER A 38 1.60 5.64 7.13
CA SER A 38 1.91 5.25 8.50
C SER A 38 0.91 4.24 9.04
N ILE A 39 1.28 3.58 10.14
CA ILE A 39 0.41 2.64 10.84
C ILE A 39 -0.44 3.42 11.87
N ALA A 40 -1.75 3.22 11.87
CA ALA A 40 -2.68 3.80 12.84
C ALA A 40 -2.45 3.25 14.26
N THR A 41 -2.81 4.00 15.28
CA THR A 41 -2.76 3.56 16.69
C THR A 41 -3.90 2.62 17.08
N SER A 42 -4.94 2.51 16.24
CA SER A 42 -6.08 1.62 16.43
C SER A 42 -6.67 1.19 15.08
N LEU A 43 -7.43 0.09 15.08
CA LEU A 43 -8.19 -0.38 13.92
C LEU A 43 -9.32 0.60 13.60
N ARG A 44 -9.46 1.01 12.33
CA ARG A 44 -10.59 1.82 11.85
C ARG A 44 -11.03 1.40 10.44
N GLY A 45 -12.32 1.46 10.17
CA GLY A 45 -12.93 1.10 8.88
C GLY A 45 -13.13 -0.41 8.66
N GLU A 46 -13.98 -0.75 7.70
CA GLU A 46 -14.36 -2.14 7.40
C GLU A 46 -14.10 -2.57 5.94
N ASN A 47 -13.70 -1.62 5.08
CA ASN A 47 -13.42 -1.90 3.67
C ASN A 47 -12.03 -2.53 3.47
N GLY A 48 -11.82 -3.10 2.28
CA GLY A 48 -10.51 -3.66 1.91
C GLY A 48 -10.20 -4.98 2.64
N PHE A 49 -8.92 -5.25 2.87
CA PHE A 49 -8.44 -6.52 3.44
C PHE A 49 -7.05 -6.37 4.08
N GLY A 50 -6.65 -7.38 4.87
CA GLY A 50 -5.32 -7.44 5.48
C GLY A 50 -5.07 -6.25 6.41
N TYR A 51 -3.99 -5.50 6.17
CA TYR A 51 -3.60 -4.35 6.99
C TYR A 51 -4.39 -3.07 6.67
N ALA A 52 -5.40 -3.13 5.80
CA ALA A 52 -6.20 -1.96 5.42
C ALA A 52 -6.73 -1.16 6.63
N PRO A 53 -7.25 -1.79 7.71
CA PRO A 53 -7.79 -1.06 8.85
C PRO A 53 -6.75 -0.34 9.73
N ILE A 54 -5.45 -0.53 9.48
CA ILE A 54 -4.38 0.16 10.22
C ILE A 54 -3.41 0.94 9.32
N PHE A 55 -3.56 0.92 7.99
CA PHE A 55 -2.63 1.64 7.12
C PHE A 55 -3.23 2.98 6.71
N ILE A 56 -2.59 4.09 7.06
CA ILE A 56 -2.98 5.44 6.68
C ILE A 56 -2.07 5.90 5.53
N PRO A 57 -2.57 6.06 4.30
CA PRO A 57 -1.77 6.58 3.20
C PRO A 57 -1.27 8.02 3.47
N GLU A 58 -0.10 8.38 2.94
CA GLU A 58 0.36 9.77 2.98
C GLU A 58 -0.67 10.72 2.36
N GLY A 59 -0.89 11.87 3.00
CA GLY A 59 -1.82 12.90 2.53
C GLY A 59 -3.28 12.72 2.99
N THR A 60 -3.59 11.73 3.83
CA THR A 60 -4.90 11.55 4.48
C THR A 60 -4.75 11.21 5.97
N ASN A 61 -5.86 11.32 6.72
CA ASN A 61 -6.00 10.84 8.10
C ASN A 61 -6.84 9.55 8.20
N GLU A 62 -7.40 9.09 7.08
CA GLU A 62 -8.25 7.91 7.00
C GLU A 62 -7.42 6.65 6.70
N THR A 63 -7.78 5.53 7.30
CA THR A 63 -7.13 4.25 7.01
C THR A 63 -7.52 3.73 5.63
N GLN A 64 -6.82 2.69 5.19
CA GLN A 64 -7.19 1.93 4.01
C GLN A 64 -8.52 1.19 4.13
N ALA A 65 -9.14 1.08 5.30
CA ALA A 65 -10.47 0.52 5.40
C ALA A 65 -11.58 1.59 5.49
N GLU A 66 -11.24 2.87 5.64
CA GLU A 66 -12.19 3.98 5.74
C GLU A 66 -12.51 4.59 4.36
N LEU A 67 -11.53 4.68 3.45
CA LEU A 67 -11.74 5.27 2.12
C LEU A 67 -12.58 4.38 1.18
N SER A 68 -13.42 5.02 0.35
CA SER A 68 -14.29 4.35 -0.62
C SER A 68 -13.54 3.78 -1.84
N ASP A 69 -14.10 2.76 -2.50
CA ASP A 69 -13.44 2.03 -3.61
C ASP A 69 -13.12 2.89 -4.86
N GLY A 70 -13.86 3.98 -5.07
CA GLY A 70 -13.76 4.81 -6.27
C GLY A 70 -12.46 5.60 -6.38
N ASP A 71 -11.95 6.09 -5.25
CA ASP A 71 -10.81 7.04 -5.24
C ASP A 71 -9.44 6.34 -5.28
N ARG A 72 -9.39 5.00 -5.26
CA ARG A 72 -8.18 4.28 -4.81
C ARG A 72 -7.56 3.30 -5.80
N ARG A 73 -8.28 2.88 -6.83
CA ARG A 73 -7.80 1.77 -7.66
C ARG A 73 -6.54 2.14 -8.44
N SER A 74 -6.52 3.31 -9.07
CA SER A 74 -5.35 3.82 -9.81
C SER A 74 -4.20 4.23 -8.89
N GLU A 75 -4.48 4.89 -7.76
CA GLU A 75 -3.45 5.44 -6.87
C GLU A 75 -2.89 4.44 -5.83
N SER A 76 -3.46 3.23 -5.76
CA SER A 76 -2.91 2.19 -4.89
C SER A 76 -1.52 1.71 -5.35
N HIS A 77 -0.75 1.12 -4.43
CA HIS A 77 0.52 0.44 -4.75
C HIS A 77 0.37 -0.58 -5.89
N ARG A 78 -0.75 -1.32 -5.95
CA ARG A 78 -1.09 -2.22 -7.07
C ARG A 78 -1.41 -1.45 -8.35
N GLY A 79 -2.22 -0.39 -8.26
CA GLY A 79 -2.55 0.47 -9.39
C GLY A 79 -1.30 1.08 -10.04
N ARG A 80 -0.37 1.58 -9.21
CA ARG A 80 0.93 2.10 -9.64
C ARG A 80 1.82 1.04 -10.27
N ALA A 81 1.84 -0.18 -9.73
CA ALA A 81 2.56 -1.30 -10.35
C ALA A 81 1.96 -1.66 -11.71
N MET A 82 0.62 -1.70 -11.80
CA MET A 82 -0.11 -2.01 -13.03
C MET A 82 0.11 -0.93 -14.10
N GLN A 83 0.07 0.36 -13.72
CA GLN A 83 0.35 1.47 -14.63
C GLN A 83 1.72 1.32 -15.30
N LYS A 84 2.75 0.93 -14.52
CA LYS A 84 4.09 0.69 -15.06
C LYS A 84 4.17 -0.51 -16.00
N LEU A 85 3.30 -1.52 -15.84
CA LEU A 85 3.23 -2.67 -16.74
C LEU A 85 2.54 -2.32 -18.06
N ILE A 86 1.52 -1.47 -18.04
CA ILE A 86 0.68 -1.17 -19.21
C ILE A 86 1.10 0.09 -19.98
N THR A 87 2.14 0.80 -19.51
CA THR A 87 2.72 2.00 -20.14
C THR A 87 4.03 1.62 -20.81
#